data_AF-R9X1T2-F1
#
_entry.id   AF-R9X1T2-F1
#
_cell.length_a   1.000
_cell.length_b   1.000
_cell.length_c   1.000
_cell.angle_alpha   90.00
_cell.angle_beta   90.00
_cell.angle_gamma   90.00
#
_symmetry.space_group_name_H-M   'P 1'
#
loop_
_entity.id
_entity.type
_entity.pdbx_description
1 polymer ?
#
loop_
_entity_poly.entity_id
_entity_poly.type
_entity_poly.pdbx_seq_one_letter_code
_entity_poly.pdbx_strand_id
1 'polypeptide(L)'
;EEAMIRLDMSEFMERHTVSKLIGSPPGYVGYTEGGQLTEAVRRRPYTVVLFDEIEKAHPDVFNMMLQILEDGRLTDSKGRTVDFKNTLLIMTSNVGSSVIEKGGRRIGFD
;
A
#
# COMPACT_ATOMS: atom_id res chain seq x y z
N GLU A 1 -3.98 13.11 -14.92
CA GLU A 1 -2.83 12.27 -14.51
C GLU A 1 -2.40 12.45 -13.05
N GLU A 2 -2.58 13.61 -12.40
CA GLU A 2 -2.08 13.90 -11.03
C GLU A 2 -2.80 13.22 -9.83
N ALA A 3 -3.66 12.23 -10.05
CA ALA A 3 -4.49 11.62 -8.98
C ALA A 3 -4.02 10.22 -8.56
N MET A 4 -2.81 9.82 -8.93
CA MET A 4 -2.25 8.51 -8.58
C MET A 4 -1.04 8.66 -7.65
N ILE A 5 -1.10 7.98 -6.51
CA ILE A 5 0.02 7.77 -5.60
C ILE A 5 0.59 6.40 -5.96
N ARG A 6 1.82 6.35 -6.48
CA ARG A 6 2.52 5.09 -6.76
C ARG A 6 3.55 4.81 -5.67
N LEU A 7 3.54 3.59 -5.15
CA LEU A 7 4.47 3.11 -4.15
C LEU A 7 5.11 1.83 -4.68
N ASP A 8 6.43 1.84 -4.85
CA ASP A 8 7.22 0.65 -5.16
C ASP A 8 7.47 -0.13 -3.87
N MET A 9 6.95 -1.35 -3.78
CA MET A 9 7.04 -2.16 -2.57
C MET A 9 8.43 -2.73 -2.31
N SER A 10 9.34 -2.68 -3.28
CA SER A 10 10.76 -2.96 -3.08
C SER A 10 11.44 -1.95 -2.16
N GLU A 11 10.93 -0.72 -2.04
CA GLU A 11 11.43 0.26 -1.07
C GLU A 11 10.98 -0.02 0.38
N PHE A 12 10.02 -0.93 0.56
CA PHE A 12 9.36 -1.25 1.83
C PHE A 12 9.63 -2.69 2.30
N MET A 13 10.73 -3.29 1.86
CA MET A 13 11.15 -4.65 2.25
C MET A 13 11.53 -4.76 3.74
N GLU A 14 11.95 -3.65 4.34
CA GLU A 14 12.47 -3.61 5.71
C GLU A 14 11.47 -2.98 6.68
N ARG A 15 11.36 -3.52 7.89
CA ARG A 15 10.38 -3.03 8.89
C ARG A 15 10.46 -1.53 9.17
N HIS A 16 11.67 -0.97 9.24
CA HIS A 16 11.87 0.46 9.50
C HIS A 16 11.44 1.34 8.31
N THR A 17 11.49 0.81 7.09
CA THR A 17 11.01 1.52 5.89
C THR A 17 9.49 1.59 5.83
N VAL A 18 8.78 0.56 6.31
CA VAL A 18 7.31 0.57 6.44
C VAL A 18 6.81 1.75 7.28
N SER A 19 7.57 2.13 8.32
CA SER A 19 7.24 3.30 9.13
C SER A 19 7.18 4.59 8.31
N LYS A 20 7.84 4.69 7.15
CA LYS A 20 7.71 5.86 6.26
C LYS A 20 6.31 5.98 5.65
N LEU A 21 5.56 4.88 5.48
CA LEU A 21 4.20 4.91 4.94
C LEU A 21 3.19 5.53 5.92
N ILE A 22 3.36 5.26 7.22
CA ILE A 22 2.43 5.68 8.30
C ILE A 22 3.02 6.70 9.28
N GLY A 23 4.29 7.08 9.10
CA GLY A 23 5.05 7.95 9.98
C GLY A 23 5.80 7.17 11.07
N SER A 24 6.85 7.76 11.60
CA SER A 24 7.60 7.20 12.73
C SER A 24 6.83 7.36 14.04
N PRO A 25 6.93 6.42 14.99
CA PRO A 25 6.39 6.57 16.35
C PRO A 25 7.07 7.71 17.13
N PRO A 26 6.45 8.22 18.21
CA PRO A 26 7.09 9.17 19.13
C PRO A 26 8.45 8.66 19.62
N GLY A 27 9.48 9.50 19.53
CA GLY A 27 10.85 9.18 19.97
C GLY A 27 11.78 8.61 18.89
N TYR A 28 11.30 8.43 17.65
CA TYR A 28 12.11 7.99 16.50
C TYR A 28 12.45 9.15 15.55
N VAL A 29 13.56 9.04 14.81
CA VAL A 29 13.92 9.98 13.73
C VAL A 29 12.79 10.00 12.68
N GLY A 30 12.39 11.18 12.24
CA GLY A 30 11.25 11.36 11.32
C GLY A 30 9.88 11.41 12.02
N TYR A 31 9.82 11.46 13.36
CA TYR A 31 8.55 11.60 14.09
C TYR A 31 7.74 12.85 13.70
N THR A 32 8.39 13.95 13.32
CA THR A 32 7.68 15.16 12.86
C THR A 32 7.06 14.99 11.48
N GLU A 33 7.63 14.10 10.66
CA GLU A 33 7.13 13.79 9.33
C GLU A 33 5.85 12.93 9.45
N GLY A 34 4.84 13.22 8.63
CA GLY A 34 3.67 12.34 8.53
C GLY A 34 3.98 11.17 7.60
N GLY A 35 3.19 10.10 7.68
CA GLY A 35 3.34 8.98 6.77
C GLY A 35 3.10 9.38 5.32
N GLN A 36 3.94 8.91 4.41
CA GLN A 36 3.82 9.20 2.98
C GLN A 36 2.44 8.80 2.44
N LEU A 37 1.95 7.62 2.81
CA LEU A 37 0.64 7.12 2.39
C LEU A 37 -0.49 7.83 3.13
N THR A 38 -0.40 7.90 4.46
CA THR A 38 -1.48 8.47 5.30
C THR A 38 -1.67 9.97 5.04
N GLU A 39 -0.61 10.75 4.89
CA GLU A 39 -0.72 12.17 4.55
C GLU A 39 -1.20 12.40 3.13
N ALA A 40 -0.75 11.60 2.15
CA ALA A 40 -1.18 11.77 0.76
C ALA A 40 -2.68 11.54 0.62
N VAL A 41 -3.21 10.45 1.20
CA VAL A 41 -4.65 10.15 1.19
C VAL A 41 -5.44 11.16 2.03
N ARG A 42 -4.93 11.57 3.20
CA ARG A 42 -5.58 12.61 4.02
C ARG A 42 -5.73 13.93 3.28
N ARG A 43 -4.73 14.33 2.48
CA ARG A 43 -4.75 15.57 1.69
C ARG A 43 -5.67 15.45 0.47
N ARG A 44 -5.78 14.27 -0.13
CA ARG A 44 -6.59 13.99 -1.32
C ARG A 44 -7.28 12.62 -1.19
N PRO A 45 -8.46 12.54 -0.53
CA PRO A 45 -9.14 11.27 -0.29
C PRO A 45 -9.68 10.58 -1.55
N TYR A 46 -9.93 11.35 -2.62
CA TYR A 46 -10.37 10.83 -3.92
C TYR A 46 -9.14 10.62 -4.81
N THR A 47 -8.40 9.54 -4.54
CA THR A 47 -7.13 9.24 -5.22
C THR A 47 -7.03 7.76 -5.55
N VAL A 48 -6.17 7.44 -6.49
CA VAL A 48 -5.74 6.06 -6.75
C VAL A 48 -4.43 5.83 -5.99
N VAL A 49 -4.30 4.71 -5.29
CA VAL A 49 -3.04 4.26 -4.69
C VAL A 49 -2.63 2.97 -5.40
N LEU A 50 -1.51 2.99 -6.08
CA LEU A 50 -0.89 1.84 -6.74
C LEU A 50 0.26 1.32 -5.88
N PHE A 51 0.13 0.08 -5.39
CA PHE A 51 1.22 -0.67 -4.78
C PHE A 51 1.82 -1.59 -5.83
N ASP A 52 3.01 -1.26 -6.29
CA ASP A 52 3.72 -2.02 -7.31
C ASP A 52 4.60 -3.11 -6.69
N GLU A 53 4.65 -4.29 -7.30
CA GLU A 53 5.43 -5.44 -6.82
C GLU A 53 5.14 -5.85 -5.36
N ILE A 54 3.86 -5.95 -4.99
CA ILE A 54 3.42 -6.16 -3.59
C ILE A 54 4.06 -7.37 -2.90
N GLU A 55 4.49 -8.39 -3.65
CA GLU A 55 5.21 -9.55 -3.12
C GLU A 55 6.57 -9.22 -2.47
N LYS A 56 7.14 -8.05 -2.77
CA LYS A 56 8.41 -7.59 -2.18
C LYS A 56 8.21 -6.92 -0.83
N ALA A 57 7.00 -6.46 -0.52
CA ALA A 57 6.74 -5.69 0.68
C ALA A 57 7.02 -6.51 1.95
N HIS A 58 7.46 -5.83 3.01
CA HIS A 58 7.50 -6.42 4.34
C HIS A 58 6.09 -6.85 4.81
N PRO A 59 5.93 -7.95 5.57
CA PRO A 59 4.65 -8.42 6.09
C PRO A 59 3.79 -7.36 6.80
N ASP A 60 4.42 -6.39 7.47
CA ASP A 60 3.71 -5.28 8.14
C ASP A 60 2.89 -4.41 7.18
N VAL A 61 3.27 -4.32 5.90
CA VAL A 61 2.46 -3.64 4.87
C VAL A 61 1.13 -4.37 4.68
N PHE A 62 1.13 -5.70 4.68
CA PHE A 62 -0.11 -6.47 4.57
C PHE A 62 -1.02 -6.28 5.79
N ASN A 63 -0.46 -6.16 6.99
CA ASN A 63 -1.25 -5.85 8.19
C ASN A 63 -1.97 -4.49 8.07
N MET A 64 -1.29 -3.47 7.53
CA MET A 64 -1.91 -2.18 7.24
C MET A 64 -3.00 -2.31 6.17
N MET A 65 -2.75 -3.11 5.12
CA MET A 65 -3.73 -3.33 4.05
C MET A 65 -4.98 -4.05 4.55
N LEU A 66 -4.84 -5.05 5.43
CA LEU A 66 -5.97 -5.73 6.06
C LEU A 66 -6.86 -4.73 6.81
N GLN A 67 -6.25 -3.81 7.59
CA GLN A 67 -7.00 -2.76 8.27
C GLN A 67 -7.79 -1.87 7.29
N ILE A 68 -7.16 -1.48 6.18
CA ILE A 68 -7.83 -0.67 5.16
C ILE A 68 -8.96 -1.44 4.49
N LEU A 69 -8.75 -2.71 4.14
CA LEU A 69 -9.72 -3.53 3.44
C LEU A 69 -10.92 -3.92 4.32
N GLU A 70 -10.73 -4.01 5.64
CA GLU A 70 -11.78 -4.31 6.60
C GLU A 70 -12.61 -3.05 6.94
N ASP A 71 -11.96 -2.00 7.47
CA ASP A 71 -12.65 -0.84 8.03
C ASP A 71 -12.75 0.36 7.07
N GLY A 72 -12.04 0.31 5.94
CA GLY A 72 -11.85 1.46 5.05
C GLY A 72 -11.03 2.56 5.70
N ARG A 73 -10.18 2.25 6.69
CA ARG A 73 -9.43 3.22 7.49
C ARG A 73 -8.03 2.70 7.82
N LEU A 74 -7.10 3.62 8.05
CA LEU A 74 -5.75 3.31 8.54
C LEU A 74 -5.39 4.29 9.64
N THR A 75 -4.88 3.77 10.76
CA THR A 75 -4.36 4.61 11.86
C THR A 75 -2.86 4.74 11.73
N ASP A 76 -2.39 5.98 11.70
CA ASP A 76 -0.97 6.29 11.58
C ASP A 76 -0.23 6.14 12.93
N SER A 77 1.11 6.20 12.91
CA SER A 77 1.92 6.02 14.13
C SER A 77 1.75 7.12 15.19
N LYS A 78 1.04 8.20 14.86
CA LYS A 78 0.68 9.29 15.78
C LYS A 78 -0.74 9.14 16.33
N GLY A 79 -1.43 8.04 16.01
CA GLY A 79 -2.81 7.79 16.42
C GLY A 79 -3.85 8.53 15.58
N ARG A 80 -3.48 9.11 14.43
CA ARG A 80 -4.43 9.79 13.54
C ARG A 80 -5.02 8.77 12.57
N THR A 81 -6.34 8.67 12.53
CA THR A 81 -7.05 7.80 11.60
C THR A 81 -7.34 8.52 10.29
N VAL A 82 -6.98 7.90 9.17
CA VAL A 82 -7.23 8.37 7.81
C VAL A 82 -8.28 7.48 7.15
N ASP A 83 -9.22 8.10 6.43
CA ASP A 83 -10.29 7.40 5.72
C ASP A 83 -9.85 7.06 4.29
N PHE A 84 -10.05 5.80 3.89
CA PHE A 84 -9.70 5.22 2.60
C PHE A 84 -10.94 4.81 1.78
N LYS A 85 -12.16 5.06 2.26
CA LYS A 85 -13.41 4.61 1.59
C LYS A 85 -13.60 5.17 0.19
N ASN A 86 -12.99 6.31 -0.12
CA ASN A 86 -13.04 6.94 -1.44
C ASN A 86 -11.74 6.77 -2.24
N THR A 87 -10.84 5.92 -1.77
CA THR A 87 -9.52 5.67 -2.37
C THR A 87 -9.57 4.36 -3.14
N LEU A 88 -9.19 4.40 -4.43
CA LEU A 88 -9.04 3.18 -5.22
C LEU A 88 -7.66 2.57 -4.96
N LEU A 89 -7.62 1.35 -4.41
CA LEU A 89 -6.38 0.62 -4.18
C LEU A 89 -6.13 -0.35 -5.35
N ILE A 90 -4.97 -0.24 -5.97
CA ILE A 90 -4.50 -1.14 -7.03
C ILE A 90 -3.21 -1.79 -6.55
N MET A 91 -3.10 -3.11 -6.71
CA MET A 91 -1.88 -3.86 -6.42
C MET A 91 -1.46 -4.61 -7.67
N THR A 92 -0.16 -4.61 -7.98
CA THR A 92 0.43 -5.47 -9.01
C THR A 92 1.35 -6.47 -8.33
N SER A 93 1.53 -7.63 -8.97
CA SER A 93 2.48 -8.63 -8.53
C SER A 93 3.05 -9.39 -9.71
N ASN A 94 4.35 -9.66 -9.67
CA ASN A 94 5.05 -10.43 -10.69
C ASN A 94 5.10 -11.94 -10.36
N VAL A 95 4.57 -12.38 -9.21
CA VAL A 95 4.57 -13.80 -8.77
C VAL A 95 3.91 -14.74 -9.79
N GLY A 96 2.91 -14.25 -10.54
CA GLY A 96 2.16 -15.02 -11.53
C GLY A 96 2.78 -15.09 -12.93
N SER A 97 3.85 -14.33 -13.21
CA SER A 97 4.45 -14.22 -14.55
C SER A 97 4.82 -15.58 -15.15
N SER A 98 5.48 -16.43 -14.35
CA SER A 98 5.88 -17.79 -14.77
C SER A 98 4.72 -18.76 -15.03
N VAL A 99 3.54 -18.51 -14.44
CA VAL A 99 2.32 -19.33 -14.66
C VAL A 99 1.59 -18.88 -15.92
N ILE A 100 1.59 -17.57 -16.19
CA ILE A 100 1.01 -16.98 -17.40
C ILE A 100 1.83 -17.38 -18.64
N GLU A 101 3.16 -17.36 -18.55
CA GLU A 101 4.07 -17.77 -19.63
C GLU A 101 3.95 -19.25 -19.99
N LYS A 102 3.59 -20.12 -19.04
CA LYS A 102 3.47 -21.57 -19.26
C LYS A 102 2.15 -22.01 -19.91
N GLY A 103 1.37 -21.07 -20.43
CA GLY A 103 0.13 -21.35 -21.14
C GLY A 103 -1.01 -21.53 -20.16
N GLY A 104 -1.70 -20.42 -19.87
CA GLY A 104 -3.04 -20.48 -19.30
C GLY A 104 -3.86 -21.50 -20.09
N ARG A 105 -4.36 -22.52 -19.39
CA ARG A 105 -5.40 -23.41 -19.90
C ARG A 105 -6.47 -22.50 -20.50
N ARG A 106 -6.62 -22.51 -21.84
CA ARG A 106 -7.76 -21.86 -22.50
C ARG A 106 -9.01 -22.46 -21.88
N ILE A 107 -9.65 -21.73 -20.97
CA ILE A 107 -11.02 -22.01 -20.57
C ILE A 107 -11.87 -21.48 -21.73
N GLY A 108 -12.23 -22.38 -22.62
CA GLY A 108 -13.19 -22.19 -23.69
C GLY A 108 -13.90 -23.53 -23.90
N PHE A 109 -15.23 -23.50 -23.98
CA PHE A 109 -16.03 -24.68 -24.32
C PHE A 109 -15.91 -24.93 -25.83
N ASP A 110 -15.71 -26.19 -26.21
CA ASP A 110 -15.77 -26.66 -27.61
C ASP A 110 -17.19 -26.49 -28.20
#